data_AF-A0A8J2U684-F1
#
_entry.id   AF-A0A8J2U684-F1
#
_cell.length_a   1.000
_cell.length_b   1.000
_cell.length_c   1.000
_cell.angle_alpha   90.00
_cell.angle_beta   90.00
_cell.angle_gamma   90.00
#
_symmetry.space_group_name_H-M   'P 1'
#
loop_
_entity.id
_entity.type
_entity.pdbx_description
1 polymer ?
#
loop_
_entity_poly.entity_id
_entity_poly.type
_entity_poly.pdbx_seq_one_letter_code
_entity_poly.pdbx_strand_id
1 'polypeptide(L)'
;MAGKDIEPVAFVLGLLSSLFLASPSIAEYFLPERKPVKNMTFEEILSFIPTTNAKEDWHGISTDWISERFLKEDPRLRFRAKYTDDGIQNNDFKEQWANRHPDNRAVGYWYDLYYDGAFLDRIILVSVDGGRASLPPPEFSSGKVSLYKYHVAKIHDTLGTVDQYLGRSKLELENS
;
A
#
# COMPACT_ATOMS: atom_id res chain seq x y z
N MET A 1 55.00 23.54 -6.08
CA MET A 1 54.50 22.16 -5.87
C MET A 1 53.01 22.19 -6.16
N ALA A 2 52.55 21.86 -7.37
CA ALA A 2 51.12 21.99 -7.69
C ALA A 2 50.61 21.19 -8.91
N GLY A 3 51.45 20.58 -9.75
CA GLY A 3 50.98 19.91 -10.97
C GLY A 3 50.99 18.38 -10.94
N LYS A 4 51.98 17.79 -10.26
CA LYS A 4 52.32 16.36 -10.40
C LYS A 4 51.49 15.42 -9.52
N ASP A 5 50.89 15.97 -8.45
CA ASP A 5 50.13 15.18 -7.47
C ASP A 5 48.61 15.13 -7.78
N ILE A 6 48.15 15.93 -8.75
CA ILE A 6 46.73 16.03 -9.14
C ILE A 6 46.37 14.95 -10.18
N GLU A 7 47.31 14.60 -11.06
CA GLU A 7 47.11 13.59 -12.11
C GLU A 7 46.68 12.20 -11.60
N PRO A 8 47.27 11.63 -10.53
CA PRO A 8 46.87 10.31 -10.03
C PRO A 8 45.46 10.33 -9.45
N VAL A 9 45.09 11.40 -8.74
CA VAL A 9 43.77 11.54 -8.12
C VAL A 9 42.70 11.76 -9.19
N ALA A 10 42.97 12.60 -10.19
CA ALA A 10 42.08 12.81 -11.32
C ALA A 10 41.89 11.53 -12.16
N PHE A 11 42.96 10.74 -12.31
CA PHE A 11 42.88 9.45 -12.99
C PHE A 11 42.02 8.45 -12.23
N VAL A 12 42.21 8.33 -10.91
CA VAL A 12 41.39 7.43 -10.07
C VAL A 12 39.92 7.87 -10.04
N LEU A 13 39.63 9.16 -9.89
CA LEU A 13 38.26 9.68 -9.94
C LEU A 13 37.61 9.48 -11.31
N GLY A 14 38.37 9.69 -12.39
CA GLY A 14 37.91 9.43 -13.76
C GLY A 14 37.62 7.95 -14.02
N LEU A 15 38.45 7.06 -13.48
CA LEU A 15 38.25 5.61 -13.57
C LEU A 15 37.03 5.14 -12.76
N LEU A 16 36.80 5.74 -11.59
CA LEU A 16 35.61 5.47 -10.78
C LEU A 16 34.35 5.97 -11.50
N SER A 17 34.35 7.19 -12.03
CA SER A 17 33.22 7.72 -12.80
C SER A 17 32.92 6.88 -14.05
N SER A 18 33.94 6.38 -14.76
CA SER A 18 33.71 5.52 -15.93
C SER A 18 33.15 4.15 -15.54
N LEU A 19 33.55 3.58 -14.40
CA LEU A 19 32.99 2.33 -13.88
C LEU A 19 31.51 2.45 -13.51
N PHE A 20 31.10 3.56 -12.88
CA PHE A 20 29.69 3.82 -12.57
C PHE A 20 28.82 4.03 -13.81
N LEU A 21 29.38 4.57 -14.90
CA LEU A 21 28.65 4.85 -16.15
C LEU A 21 28.67 3.66 -17.14
N ALA A 22 29.71 2.82 -17.11
CA ALA A 22 29.92 1.76 -18.11
C ALA A 22 29.41 0.38 -17.68
N SER A 23 29.14 0.16 -16.39
CA SER A 23 28.61 -1.12 -15.89
C SER A 23 27.16 -0.97 -15.43
N PRO A 24 26.18 -1.48 -16.22
CA PRO A 24 24.79 -1.59 -15.78
C PRO A 24 24.68 -2.32 -14.43
N SER A 25 25.53 -3.31 -14.18
CA SER A 25 25.54 -4.12 -12.96
C SER A 25 25.96 -3.34 -11.71
N ILE A 26 26.93 -2.43 -11.84
CA ILE A 26 27.32 -1.53 -10.73
C ILE A 26 26.25 -0.45 -10.54
N ALA A 27 25.70 0.09 -11.62
CA ALA A 27 24.59 1.05 -11.52
C ALA A 27 23.37 0.43 -10.83
N GLU A 28 23.00 -0.82 -11.15
CA GLU A 28 21.94 -1.60 -10.50
C GLU A 28 22.23 -1.89 -9.01
N TYR A 29 23.50 -1.99 -8.60
CA TYR A 29 23.87 -2.17 -7.20
C TYR A 29 23.57 -0.91 -6.34
N PHE A 30 23.60 0.28 -6.95
CA PHE A 30 23.40 1.56 -6.24
C PHE A 30 22.04 2.21 -6.53
N LEU A 31 21.43 1.92 -7.68
CA LEU A 31 20.11 2.41 -8.04
C LEU A 31 19.07 1.48 -7.41
N PRO A 32 18.02 2.02 -6.76
CA PRO A 32 16.94 1.19 -6.26
C PRO A 32 16.33 0.39 -7.42
N GLU A 33 16.03 -0.90 -7.20
CA GLU A 33 15.40 -1.78 -8.20
C GLU A 33 14.06 -1.23 -8.73
N ARG A 34 13.51 -0.21 -8.05
CA ARG A 34 12.25 0.46 -8.40
C ARG A 34 12.37 1.98 -8.32
N LYS A 35 11.57 2.65 -9.14
CA LYS A 35 11.40 4.11 -9.16
C LYS A 35 10.99 4.60 -7.75
N PRO A 36 11.65 5.60 -7.14
CA PRO A 36 11.21 6.15 -5.86
C PRO A 36 9.79 6.73 -5.96
N VAL A 37 8.97 6.55 -4.91
CA VAL A 37 7.56 7.01 -4.88
C VAL A 37 7.42 8.48 -5.26
N LYS A 38 8.35 9.33 -4.81
CA LYS A 38 8.36 10.76 -5.14
C LYS A 38 8.44 11.14 -6.61
N ASN A 39 8.88 10.21 -7.44
CA ASN A 39 8.98 10.39 -8.88
C ASN A 39 7.84 9.66 -9.62
N MET A 40 6.98 8.94 -8.91
CA MET A 40 5.86 8.21 -9.50
C MET A 40 4.70 9.14 -9.86
N THR A 41 4.01 8.83 -10.96
CA THR A 41 2.70 9.39 -11.29
C THR A 41 1.63 8.77 -10.38
N PHE A 42 0.42 9.34 -10.41
CA PHE A 42 -0.73 8.77 -9.71
C PHE A 42 -0.96 7.28 -10.05
N GLU A 43 -1.01 6.94 -11.34
CA GLU A 43 -1.24 5.56 -11.79
C GLU A 43 -0.11 4.61 -11.40
N GLU A 44 1.14 5.09 -11.42
CA GLU A 44 2.30 4.31 -10.96
C GLU A 44 2.21 4.04 -9.46
N ILE A 45 1.73 4.99 -8.63
CA ILE A 45 1.51 4.78 -7.20
C ILE A 45 0.45 3.70 -6.96
N LEU A 46 -0.69 3.78 -7.65
CA LEU A 46 -1.75 2.77 -7.51
C LEU A 46 -1.27 1.37 -7.91
N SER A 47 -0.50 1.28 -9.00
CA SER A 47 0.08 0.03 -9.48
C SER A 47 1.22 -0.49 -8.61
N PHE A 48 1.91 0.42 -7.90
CA PHE A 48 3.01 0.08 -6.99
C PHE A 48 2.51 -0.60 -5.71
N ILE A 49 1.40 -0.16 -5.14
CA ILE A 49 0.91 -0.63 -3.83
C ILE A 49 0.76 -2.17 -3.78
N PRO A 50 0.15 -2.85 -4.78
CA PRO A 50 0.07 -4.31 -4.82
C PRO A 50 1.42 -5.03 -4.84
N THR A 51 2.49 -4.37 -5.29
CA THR A 51 3.83 -4.96 -5.33
C THR A 51 4.54 -4.96 -3.97
N THR A 52 3.97 -4.28 -2.97
CA THR A 52 4.56 -4.16 -1.63
C THR A 52 4.14 -5.30 -0.71
N ASN A 53 5.00 -5.62 0.26
CA ASN A 53 4.64 -6.51 1.36
C ASN A 53 3.87 -5.74 2.44
N ALA A 54 2.61 -6.10 2.64
CA ALA A 54 1.70 -5.43 3.57
C ALA A 54 2.21 -5.36 5.03
N LYS A 55 3.02 -6.32 5.50
CA LYS A 55 3.52 -6.37 6.88
C LYS A 55 4.92 -5.76 7.02
N GLU A 56 5.78 -6.02 6.04
CA GLU A 56 7.19 -5.62 6.10
C GLU A 56 7.41 -4.19 5.59
N ASP A 57 6.70 -3.75 4.57
CA ASP A 57 6.94 -2.44 3.94
C ASP A 57 6.15 -1.32 4.61
N TRP A 58 5.07 -1.65 5.31
CA TRP A 58 4.15 -0.69 5.92
C TRP A 58 4.30 -0.65 7.43
N HIS A 59 4.22 0.54 8.00
CA HIS A 59 4.14 0.76 9.43
C HIS A 59 2.76 1.29 9.80
N GLY A 60 2.25 0.86 10.96
CA GLY A 60 0.91 1.17 11.40
C GLY A 60 0.83 1.80 12.77
N ILE A 61 0.04 2.87 12.85
CA ILE A 61 -0.34 3.52 14.10
C ILE A 61 -1.86 3.55 14.14
N SER A 62 -2.45 3.12 15.25
CA SER A 62 -3.89 3.10 15.43
C SER A 62 -4.22 3.63 16.82
N THR A 63 -5.23 4.48 16.91
CA THR A 63 -5.92 4.86 18.15
C THR A 63 -7.37 4.40 18.05
N ASP A 64 -8.18 4.66 19.08
CA ASP A 64 -9.57 4.23 19.12
C ASP A 64 -10.43 4.81 17.98
N TRP A 65 -10.05 5.96 17.42
CA TRP A 65 -10.86 6.68 16.41
C TRP A 65 -10.18 6.80 15.03
N ILE A 66 -8.89 6.50 14.93
CA ILE A 66 -8.14 6.65 13.68
C ILE A 66 -7.12 5.54 13.49
N SER A 67 -6.95 5.07 12.27
CA SER A 67 -5.85 4.22 11.87
C SER A 67 -5.10 4.82 10.70
N GLU A 68 -3.78 4.90 10.82
CA GLU A 68 -2.88 5.27 9.74
C GLU A 68 -1.93 4.11 9.42
N ARG A 69 -1.66 3.94 8.13
CA ARG A 69 -0.67 2.99 7.60
C ARG A 69 0.19 3.74 6.60
N PHE A 70 1.50 3.83 6.81
CA PHE A 70 2.41 4.55 5.92
C PHE A 70 3.55 3.66 5.46
N LEU A 71 4.04 3.91 4.25
CA LEU A 71 5.17 3.18 3.68
C LEU A 71 6.45 3.55 4.44
N LYS A 72 7.23 2.56 4.90
CA LYS A 72 8.48 2.80 5.65
C LYS A 72 9.53 3.52 4.80
N GLU A 73 9.60 3.20 3.51
CA GLU A 73 10.53 3.84 2.56
C GLU A 73 10.20 5.32 2.33
N ASP A 74 8.91 5.67 2.26
CA ASP A 74 8.45 7.04 2.09
C ASP A 74 7.14 7.29 2.86
N PRO A 75 7.22 7.75 4.12
CA PRO A 75 6.04 7.96 4.98
C PRO A 75 5.03 8.99 4.46
N ARG A 76 5.36 9.73 3.39
CA ARG A 76 4.40 10.63 2.74
C ARG A 76 3.30 9.86 2.04
N LEU A 77 3.58 8.65 1.55
CA LEU A 77 2.57 7.72 1.04
C LEU A 77 1.90 7.01 2.22
N ARG A 78 0.61 7.27 2.42
CA ARG A 78 -0.12 6.73 3.57
C ARG A 78 -1.61 6.53 3.31
N PHE A 79 -2.17 5.52 3.95
CA PHE A 79 -3.60 5.34 4.11
C PHE A 79 -4.06 5.86 5.47
N ARG A 80 -5.23 6.48 5.50
CA ARG A 80 -5.90 6.96 6.71
C ARG A 80 -7.34 6.50 6.73
N ALA A 81 -7.75 5.88 7.83
CA ALA A 81 -9.13 5.52 8.11
C ALA A 81 -9.58 6.15 9.41
N LYS A 82 -10.81 6.70 9.44
CA LYS A 82 -11.45 7.18 10.66
C LYS A 82 -12.58 6.22 11.02
N TYR A 83 -12.75 5.95 12.31
CA TYR A 83 -13.81 5.06 12.82
C TYR A 83 -14.94 5.81 13.52
N THR A 84 -14.91 7.15 13.46
CA THR A 84 -15.99 8.06 13.86
C THR A 84 -16.98 8.27 12.71
N ASP A 85 -18.09 8.98 12.98
CA ASP A 85 -19.15 9.26 12.01
C ASP A 85 -18.65 9.74 10.64
N ASP A 86 -17.67 10.66 10.61
CA ASP A 86 -17.06 11.17 9.36
C ASP A 86 -16.37 10.10 8.49
N GLY A 87 -15.92 9.00 9.10
CA GLY A 87 -15.24 7.91 8.42
C GLY A 87 -16.15 6.75 8.05
N ILE A 88 -17.38 6.73 8.57
CA ILE A 88 -18.37 5.71 8.25
C ILE A 88 -18.93 5.98 6.86
N GLN A 89 -18.69 5.06 5.94
CA GLN A 89 -19.32 5.06 4.63
C GLN A 89 -20.76 4.55 4.70
N ASN A 90 -20.98 3.48 5.47
CA ASN A 90 -22.29 2.89 5.70
C ASN A 90 -22.30 2.17 7.05
N ASN A 91 -23.13 2.63 7.98
CA ASN A 91 -23.23 2.06 9.33
C ASN A 91 -23.97 0.71 9.39
N ASP A 92 -24.66 0.33 8.30
CA ASP A 92 -25.43 -0.90 8.22
C ASP A 92 -25.29 -1.52 6.82
N PHE A 93 -24.11 -2.03 6.53
CA PHE A 93 -23.78 -2.59 5.22
C PHE A 93 -24.49 -3.95 5.04
N LYS A 94 -25.49 -4.04 4.16
CA LYS A 94 -26.42 -5.18 4.08
C LYS A 94 -26.10 -6.26 3.03
N GLU A 95 -24.93 -6.24 2.41
CA GLU A 95 -24.63 -7.25 1.39
C GLU A 95 -24.45 -8.65 1.99
N GLN A 96 -24.94 -9.66 1.27
CA GLN A 96 -25.00 -11.04 1.76
C GLN A 96 -23.63 -11.62 2.11
N TRP A 97 -22.56 -11.21 1.42
CA TRP A 97 -21.20 -11.68 1.69
C TRP A 97 -20.64 -11.11 3.00
N ALA A 98 -21.10 -9.92 3.42
CA ALA A 98 -20.63 -9.22 4.61
C ALA A 98 -21.40 -9.62 5.88
N ASN A 99 -22.64 -10.12 5.74
CA ASN A 99 -23.54 -10.40 6.86
C ASN A 99 -23.69 -11.91 7.17
N ARG A 100 -22.95 -12.78 6.48
CA ARG A 100 -23.04 -14.26 6.63
C ARG A 100 -22.15 -14.85 7.72
N HIS A 101 -21.70 -14.02 8.65
CA HIS A 101 -20.85 -14.41 9.76
C HIS A 101 -21.67 -14.53 11.05
N PRO A 102 -21.13 -15.16 12.12
CA PRO A 102 -21.83 -15.30 13.39
C PRO A 102 -22.34 -13.98 13.95
N ASP A 103 -21.51 -12.94 13.91
CA ASP A 103 -22.00 -11.56 14.01
C ASP A 103 -22.35 -11.06 12.60
N ASN A 104 -23.65 -10.81 12.40
CA ASN A 104 -24.18 -10.40 11.11
C ASN A 104 -24.08 -8.91 10.87
N ARG A 105 -23.54 -8.11 11.80
CA ARG A 105 -23.37 -6.67 11.60
C ARG A 105 -22.13 -6.40 10.76
N ALA A 106 -22.30 -5.55 9.74
CA ALA A 106 -21.21 -5.06 8.91
C ALA A 106 -21.27 -3.54 8.76
N VAL A 107 -20.10 -2.90 8.78
CA VAL A 107 -19.95 -1.44 8.69
C VAL A 107 -18.90 -1.11 7.64
N GLY A 108 -19.25 -0.27 6.66
CA GLY A 108 -18.32 0.25 5.67
C GLY A 108 -17.58 1.47 6.20
N TYR A 109 -16.26 1.51 6.04
CA TYR A 109 -15.41 2.65 6.36
C TYR A 109 -14.62 3.13 5.15
N TRP A 110 -14.34 4.43 5.11
CA TRP A 110 -13.44 5.03 4.13
C TRP A 110 -11.97 4.86 4.53
N TYR A 111 -11.17 4.46 3.57
CA TYR A 111 -9.71 4.35 3.63
C TYR A 111 -9.13 5.27 2.57
N ASP A 112 -8.61 6.41 3.01
CA ASP A 112 -8.15 7.49 2.16
C ASP A 112 -6.64 7.38 1.92
N LEU A 113 -6.23 7.32 0.66
CA LEU A 113 -4.83 7.34 0.24
C LEU A 113 -4.35 8.77 0.06
N TYR A 114 -3.22 9.09 0.68
CA TYR A 114 -2.53 10.35 0.55
C TYR A 114 -1.09 10.16 0.10
N TYR A 115 -0.60 11.13 -0.66
CA TYR A 115 0.82 11.33 -0.90
C TYR A 115 1.18 12.80 -0.69
N ASP A 116 2.09 13.07 0.24
CA ASP A 116 2.59 14.42 0.55
C ASP A 116 1.46 15.44 0.86
N GLY A 117 0.40 14.96 1.53
CA GLY A 117 -0.79 15.75 1.87
C GLY A 117 -1.84 15.85 0.76
N ALA A 118 -1.52 15.49 -0.49
CA ALA A 118 -2.49 15.39 -1.56
C ALA A 118 -3.36 14.14 -1.40
N PHE A 119 -4.68 14.31 -1.47
CA PHE A 119 -5.63 13.20 -1.52
C PHE A 119 -5.57 12.56 -2.91
N LEU A 120 -5.22 11.27 -2.97
CA LEU A 120 -5.06 10.54 -4.21
C LEU A 120 -6.29 9.69 -4.54
N ASP A 121 -6.75 8.90 -3.57
CA ASP A 121 -7.78 7.89 -3.79
C ASP A 121 -8.54 7.57 -2.50
N ARG A 122 -9.71 6.94 -2.62
CA ARG A 122 -10.55 6.51 -1.50
C ARG A 122 -11.16 5.15 -1.75
N ILE A 123 -10.94 4.26 -0.79
CA ILE A 123 -11.34 2.86 -0.84
C ILE A 123 -12.36 2.58 0.26
N ILE A 124 -13.31 1.71 -0.02
CA ILE A 124 -14.22 1.17 0.98
C ILE A 124 -13.64 -0.17 1.46
N LEU A 125 -13.45 -0.32 2.76
CA LEU A 125 -13.37 -1.64 3.38
C LEU A 125 -14.52 -1.80 4.37
N VAL A 126 -15.11 -2.98 4.36
CA VAL A 126 -16.24 -3.35 5.19
C VAL A 126 -15.74 -4.17 6.37
N SER A 127 -15.90 -3.62 7.56
CA SER A 127 -15.68 -4.30 8.83
C SER A 127 -16.79 -5.34 9.03
N VAL A 128 -16.41 -6.60 9.18
CA VAL A 128 -17.34 -7.74 9.30
C VAL A 128 -17.11 -8.52 10.60
N ASP A 129 -18.13 -9.30 11.00
CA ASP A 129 -18.08 -10.25 12.12
C ASP A 129 -17.58 -9.60 13.42
N GLY A 130 -18.14 -8.44 13.77
CA GLY A 130 -17.78 -7.68 14.97
C GLY A 130 -16.39 -7.02 14.91
N GLY A 131 -15.89 -6.71 13.71
CA GLY A 131 -14.58 -6.07 13.52
C GLY A 131 -13.39 -7.02 13.45
N ARG A 132 -13.64 -8.32 13.19
CA ARG A 132 -12.59 -9.34 13.08
C ARG A 132 -11.83 -9.31 11.76
N ALA A 133 -12.42 -8.73 10.73
CA ALA A 133 -11.78 -8.50 9.44
C ALA A 133 -12.37 -7.25 8.77
N SER A 134 -11.56 -6.58 7.95
CA SER A 134 -12.02 -5.53 7.04
C SER A 134 -11.82 -6.02 5.61
N LEU A 135 -12.90 -6.22 4.87
CA LEU A 135 -12.88 -6.80 3.53
C LEU A 135 -13.26 -5.77 2.47
N PRO A 136 -12.60 -5.77 1.31
CA PRO A 136 -13.01 -4.91 0.20
C PRO A 136 -14.29 -5.47 -0.45
N PRO A 137 -15.23 -4.60 -0.88
CA PRO A 137 -16.36 -5.04 -1.68
C PRO A 137 -15.89 -5.50 -3.07
N PRO A 138 -16.57 -6.48 -3.69
CA PRO A 138 -16.32 -6.85 -5.07
C PRO A 138 -16.68 -5.71 -6.03
N GLU A 139 -16.00 -5.62 -7.16
CA GLU A 139 -16.35 -4.67 -8.21
C GLU A 139 -17.70 -5.05 -8.83
N PHE A 140 -18.53 -4.05 -9.11
CA PHE A 140 -19.86 -4.27 -9.70
C PHE A 140 -19.80 -4.94 -11.08
N SER A 141 -18.77 -4.64 -11.87
CA SER A 141 -18.61 -5.15 -13.24
C SER A 141 -18.17 -6.61 -13.30
N SER A 142 -17.23 -7.02 -12.43
CA SER A 142 -16.63 -8.36 -12.46
C SER A 142 -17.21 -9.29 -11.39
N GLY A 143 -17.83 -8.75 -10.34
CA GLY A 143 -18.20 -9.50 -9.13
C GLY A 143 -17.00 -9.97 -8.32
N LYS A 144 -15.79 -9.51 -8.65
CA LYS A 144 -14.52 -9.91 -8.02
C LYS A 144 -13.88 -8.75 -7.28
N VAL A 145 -13.11 -9.05 -6.25
CA VAL A 145 -12.31 -8.08 -5.51
C VAL A 145 -11.07 -7.73 -6.32
N SER A 146 -10.84 -6.43 -6.54
CA SER A 146 -9.61 -5.97 -7.19
C SER A 146 -8.37 -6.21 -6.33
N LEU A 147 -7.24 -6.53 -6.96
CA LEU A 147 -5.97 -6.81 -6.29
C LEU A 147 -5.51 -5.62 -5.48
N TYR A 148 -5.70 -4.41 -6.01
CA TYR A 148 -5.43 -3.18 -5.30
C TYR A 148 -6.20 -3.10 -3.97
N LYS A 149 -7.54 -3.23 -4.00
CA LYS A 149 -8.36 -3.16 -2.78
C LYS A 149 -8.07 -4.31 -1.82
N TYR A 150 -7.76 -5.50 -2.33
CA TYR A 150 -7.28 -6.62 -1.53
C TYR A 150 -5.98 -6.27 -0.78
N HIS A 151 -4.99 -5.71 -1.46
CA HIS A 151 -3.74 -5.29 -0.82
C HIS A 151 -3.95 -4.18 0.22
N VAL A 152 -4.85 -3.22 -0.03
CA VAL A 152 -5.25 -2.23 0.98
C VAL A 152 -5.80 -2.93 2.23
N ALA A 153 -6.69 -3.93 2.06
CA ALA A 153 -7.18 -4.71 3.19
C ALA A 153 -6.05 -5.42 3.95
N LYS A 154 -5.07 -6.02 3.24
CA LYS A 154 -3.91 -6.67 3.87
C LYS A 154 -3.03 -5.69 4.64
N ILE A 155 -2.83 -4.47 4.15
CA ILE A 155 -2.05 -3.42 4.85
C ILE A 155 -2.69 -3.06 6.20
N HIS A 156 -4.02 -3.15 6.29
CA HIS A 156 -4.78 -2.90 7.51
C HIS A 156 -5.06 -4.15 8.36
N ASP A 157 -4.67 -5.35 7.88
CA ASP A 157 -4.93 -6.64 8.51
C ASP A 157 -3.98 -6.95 9.68
N THR A 158 -4.25 -6.36 10.84
CA THR A 158 -3.45 -6.59 12.06
C THR A 158 -3.61 -8.00 12.63
N LEU A 159 -4.75 -8.65 12.38
CA LEU A 159 -5.06 -9.99 12.91
C LEU A 159 -4.64 -11.11 11.96
N GLY A 160 -4.31 -10.80 10.71
CA GLY A 160 -3.98 -11.81 9.69
C GLY A 160 -5.19 -12.63 9.24
N THR A 161 -6.39 -12.05 9.27
CA THR A 161 -7.66 -12.77 9.08
C THR A 161 -8.29 -12.52 7.71
N VAL A 162 -7.81 -11.57 6.91
CA VAL A 162 -8.46 -11.18 5.64
C VAL A 162 -8.67 -12.36 4.70
N ASP A 163 -7.67 -13.23 4.52
CA ASP A 163 -7.76 -14.34 3.55
C ASP A 163 -8.79 -15.38 3.98
N GLN A 164 -8.84 -15.67 5.28
CA GLN A 164 -9.84 -16.54 5.88
C GLN A 164 -11.25 -15.99 5.66
N TYR A 165 -11.42 -14.68 5.87
CA TYR A 165 -12.73 -14.04 5.77
C TYR A 165 -13.18 -13.84 4.33
N LEU A 166 -12.28 -13.59 3.37
CA LEU A 166 -12.59 -13.64 1.94
C LEU A 166 -13.19 -15.00 1.55
N GLY A 167 -12.56 -16.09 2.00
CA GLY A 167 -13.06 -17.45 1.77
C GLY A 167 -14.44 -17.69 2.40
N ARG A 168 -14.64 -17.27 3.66
CA ARG A 168 -15.95 -17.37 4.35
C ARG A 168 -17.04 -16.53 3.66
N SER A 169 -16.67 -15.37 3.13
CA SER A 169 -17.54 -14.46 2.37
C SER A 169 -17.76 -14.93 0.93
N LYS A 170 -17.06 -15.97 0.46
CA LYS A 170 -17.07 -16.46 -0.93
C LYS A 170 -16.74 -15.34 -1.94
N LEU A 171 -15.81 -14.48 -1.56
CA LEU A 171 -15.29 -13.43 -2.45
C LEU A 171 -14.10 -13.99 -3.22
N GLU A 172 -14.07 -13.73 -4.52
CA GLU A 172 -12.99 -14.12 -5.41
C GLU A 172 -12.14 -12.89 -5.77
N LEU A 173 -10.83 -13.07 -5.89
CA LEU A 173 -9.93 -12.04 -6.38
C LEU A 173 -9.97 -11.99 -7.90
N GLU A 174 -9.75 -10.80 -8.48
CA GLU A 174 -9.43 -10.71 -9.90
C GLU A 174 -8.11 -11.45 -10.18
N ASN A 175 -8.03 -12.07 -11.36
CA ASN A 175 -6.81 -12.74 -11.78
C ASN A 175 -5.80 -11.67 -12.20
N SER A 176 -4.57 -11.75 -11.65
CA SER A 176 -3.42 -10.95 -12.10
C SER A 176 -3.01 -11.26 -13.53
#